data_AF-A0A7K2B400-F1
#
_entry.id   AF-A0A7K2B400-F1
#
_cell.length_a   1.000
_cell.length_b   1.000
_cell.length_c   1.000
_cell.angle_alpha   90.00
_cell.angle_beta   90.00
_cell.angle_gamma   90.00
#
_symmetry.space_group_name_H-M   'P 1'
#
loop_
_entity.id
_entity.type
_entity.pdbx_description
1 polymer ?
#
loop_
_entity_poly.entity_id
_entity_poly.type
_entity_poly.pdbx_seq_one_letter_code
_entity_poly.pdbx_strand_id
1 'polypeptide(L)'
;MEVAEALTALQLGPGATWNEIRARYRRLLRAHHPDLTSEPGAADRTARLTAAYAVLQKATDGGRRPLPVPKATPGPRAPRRTAPAEPKPRAPADRTSGPGSAGAVVGRRSPEEVFRRLRAAAPAVGNLSGVDPETLTLQILVEVAGAPPAQLLAEVYRRDEDTAIMFTLESLTAAPGPPIEAIVKRLLAAL
;
A
#
# COMPACT_ATOMS: atom_id res chain seq x y z
N MET A 1 24.39 0.72 -14.77
CA MET A 1 23.26 -0.20 -14.99
C MET A 1 22.33 0.44 -16.00
N GLU A 2 22.08 -0.23 -17.11
CA GLU A 2 21.24 0.26 -18.20
C GLU A 2 19.76 -0.13 -18.00
N VAL A 3 18.83 0.48 -18.74
CA VAL A 3 17.38 0.20 -18.63
C VAL A 3 17.06 -1.29 -18.85
N ALA A 4 17.66 -1.93 -19.86
CA ALA A 4 17.45 -3.35 -20.15
C ALA A 4 17.99 -4.27 -19.02
N GLU A 5 19.13 -3.89 -18.44
CA GLU A 5 19.73 -4.60 -17.32
C GLU A 5 18.89 -4.44 -16.04
N ALA A 6 18.36 -3.23 -15.80
CA ALA A 6 17.46 -2.94 -14.69
C ALA A 6 16.13 -3.71 -14.78
N LEU A 7 15.55 -3.84 -15.99
CA LEU A 7 14.39 -4.69 -16.21
C LEU A 7 14.70 -6.16 -15.92
N THR A 8 15.85 -6.66 -16.37
CA THR A 8 16.30 -8.02 -16.08
C THR A 8 16.48 -8.25 -14.58
N ALA A 9 17.07 -7.28 -13.86
CA ALA A 9 17.24 -7.34 -12.40
C ALA A 9 15.90 -7.40 -11.65
N LEU A 10 14.86 -6.71 -12.15
CA LEU A 10 13.50 -6.83 -11.64
C LEU A 10 12.73 -8.03 -12.23
N GLN A 11 13.33 -8.82 -13.11
CA GLN A 11 12.68 -9.94 -13.79
C GLN A 11 11.44 -9.50 -14.59
N LEU A 12 11.60 -8.42 -15.35
CA LEU A 12 10.58 -7.80 -16.19
C LEU A 12 11.00 -7.78 -17.66
N GLY A 13 10.01 -7.83 -18.55
CA GLY A 13 10.23 -7.71 -19.99
C GLY A 13 10.34 -6.25 -20.46
N PRO A 14 10.78 -6.02 -21.71
CA PRO A 14 10.91 -4.67 -22.30
C PRO A 14 9.59 -3.90 -22.38
N GLY A 15 8.44 -4.58 -22.35
CA GLY A 15 7.12 -3.93 -22.35
C GLY A 15 6.56 -3.58 -20.96
N ALA A 16 7.35 -3.73 -19.89
CA ALA A 16 6.84 -3.56 -18.54
C ALA A 16 6.35 -2.13 -18.28
N THR A 17 5.12 -2.03 -17.80
CA THR A 17 4.51 -0.77 -17.38
C THR A 17 5.12 -0.29 -16.06
N TRP A 18 4.99 1.01 -15.78
CA TRP A 18 5.43 1.58 -14.50
C TRP A 18 4.81 0.87 -13.28
N ASN A 19 3.56 0.44 -13.40
CA ASN A 19 2.86 -0.30 -12.34
C ASN A 19 3.50 -1.66 -12.09
N GLU A 20 3.87 -2.39 -13.16
CA GLU A 20 4.55 -3.68 -13.06
C GLU A 20 5.96 -3.52 -12.46
N ILE A 21 6.68 -2.46 -12.83
CA ILE A 21 8.00 -2.12 -12.25
C ILE A 21 7.89 -1.90 -10.75
N ARG A 22 6.96 -1.05 -10.31
CA ARG A 22 6.72 -0.76 -8.88
C ARG A 22 6.31 -2.02 -8.11
N ALA A 23 5.35 -2.78 -8.62
CA ALA A 23 4.84 -3.98 -7.97
C ALA A 23 5.93 -5.04 -7.82
N ARG A 24 6.72 -5.24 -8.87
CA ARG A 24 7.77 -6.25 -8.90
C ARG A 24 8.95 -5.89 -7.98
N TYR A 25 9.37 -4.63 -7.99
CA TYR A 25 10.38 -4.12 -7.05
C TYR A 25 9.97 -4.36 -5.59
N ARG A 26 8.75 -3.94 -5.18
CA ARG A 26 8.28 -4.15 -3.80
C ARG A 26 8.24 -5.62 -3.39
N ARG A 27 7.79 -6.50 -4.29
CA ARG A 27 7.73 -7.94 -4.04
C ARG A 27 9.11 -8.54 -3.84
N LEU A 28 10.07 -8.20 -4.72
CA LEU A 28 11.44 -8.69 -4.62
C LEU A 28 12.16 -8.14 -3.39
N LEU A 29 11.92 -6.87 -3.03
CA LEU A 29 12.51 -6.25 -1.86
C LEU A 29 12.05 -6.92 -0.57
N ARG A 30 10.74 -7.21 -0.42
CA ARG A 30 10.21 -7.94 0.74
C ARG A 30 10.73 -9.38 0.79
N ALA A 31 10.81 -10.06 -0.36
CA ALA A 31 11.26 -11.45 -0.43
C ALA A 31 12.75 -11.64 -0.12
N HIS A 32 13.57 -10.60 -0.29
CA HIS A 32 15.02 -10.67 -0.11
C HIS A 32 15.54 -9.68 0.93
N HIS A 33 14.66 -9.08 1.75
CA HIS A 33 15.07 -8.10 2.75
C HIS A 33 15.99 -8.75 3.78
N PRO A 34 17.15 -8.15 4.13
CA PRO A 34 18.04 -8.71 5.15
C PRO A 34 17.33 -8.86 6.51
N ASP A 35 16.41 -7.97 6.85
CA ASP A 35 15.64 -8.06 8.11
C ASP A 35 14.57 -9.18 8.11
N LEU A 36 14.21 -9.72 6.94
CA LEU A 36 13.19 -10.77 6.81
C LEU A 36 13.79 -12.12 6.43
N THR A 37 15.03 -12.15 5.94
CA THR A 37 15.69 -13.36 5.44
C THR A 37 17.15 -13.39 5.86
N SER A 38 17.55 -14.48 6.52
CA SER A 38 18.94 -14.71 6.95
C SER A 38 19.81 -15.28 5.82
N GLU A 39 19.46 -15.05 4.55
CA GLU A 39 20.23 -15.57 3.43
C GLU A 39 21.53 -14.77 3.22
N PRO A 40 22.67 -15.44 2.99
CA PRO A 40 23.88 -14.76 2.61
C PRO A 40 23.68 -13.98 1.29
N GLY A 41 24.11 -12.72 1.27
CA GLY A 41 23.97 -11.81 0.13
C GLY A 41 22.60 -11.15 -0.04
N ALA A 42 21.72 -11.18 0.97
CA ALA A 42 20.45 -10.44 0.98
C ALA A 42 20.65 -8.92 0.84
N ALA A 43 21.68 -8.36 1.50
CA ALA A 43 22.07 -6.97 1.37
C ALA A 43 22.50 -6.60 -0.06
N ASP A 44 23.36 -7.41 -0.69
CA ASP A 44 23.80 -7.16 -2.07
C ASP A 44 22.64 -7.28 -3.08
N ARG A 45 21.73 -8.23 -2.86
CA ARG A 45 20.52 -8.40 -3.67
C ARG A 45 19.59 -7.20 -3.55
N THR A 46 19.30 -6.74 -2.34
CA THR A 46 18.43 -5.56 -2.13
C THR A 46 19.05 -4.27 -2.65
N ALA A 47 20.37 -4.11 -2.51
CA ALA A 47 21.11 -3.01 -3.12
C ALA A 47 20.97 -3.03 -4.66
N ARG A 48 21.14 -4.20 -5.28
CA ARG A 48 20.98 -4.38 -6.74
C ARG A 48 19.55 -4.08 -7.21
N LEU A 49 18.53 -4.51 -6.46
CA LEU A 49 17.13 -4.22 -6.76
C LEU A 49 16.82 -2.72 -6.67
N THR A 50 17.39 -2.04 -5.67
CA THR A 50 17.21 -0.61 -5.47
C THR A 50 17.91 0.21 -6.57
N ALA A 51 19.12 -0.17 -6.95
CA ALA A 51 19.82 0.42 -8.09
C ALA A 51 19.04 0.27 -9.40
N ALA A 52 18.47 -0.92 -9.66
CA ALA A 52 17.63 -1.16 -10.83
C ALA A 52 16.36 -0.30 -10.84
N TYR A 53 15.68 -0.19 -9.70
CA TYR A 53 14.49 0.64 -9.57
C TYR A 53 14.79 2.13 -9.83
N ALA A 54 15.90 2.64 -9.30
CA ALA A 54 16.31 4.04 -9.51
C ALA A 54 16.57 4.36 -11.00
N VAL A 55 17.21 3.45 -11.74
CA VAL A 55 17.44 3.61 -13.19
C VAL A 55 16.12 3.69 -13.94
N LEU A 56 15.17 2.79 -13.64
CA LEU A 56 13.85 2.77 -14.29
C LEU A 56 12.99 3.98 -13.90
N GLN A 57 13.08 4.44 -12.65
CA GLN A 57 12.42 5.66 -12.20
C GLN A 57 12.91 6.89 -12.97
N LYS A 58 14.23 7.02 -13.15
CA LYS A 58 14.83 8.12 -13.91
C LYS A 58 14.47 8.04 -15.39
N ALA A 59 14.48 6.85 -15.99
CA ALA A 59 14.16 6.65 -17.40
C ALA A 59 12.68 6.94 -17.74
N THR A 60 11.78 6.68 -16.79
CA THR A 60 10.33 6.89 -16.97
C THR A 60 9.82 8.21 -16.38
N ASP A 61 10.67 9.03 -15.78
CA ASP A 61 10.26 10.20 -14.98
C ASP A 61 9.16 9.83 -13.96
N GLY A 62 9.38 8.74 -13.23
CA GLY A 62 8.41 8.18 -12.29
C GLY A 62 7.11 7.69 -12.95
N GLY A 63 7.19 7.17 -14.18
CA GLY A 63 6.06 6.66 -14.94
C GLY A 63 5.35 7.67 -15.84
N ARG A 64 5.83 8.93 -15.90
CA ARG A 64 5.29 9.97 -16.80
C ARG A 64 5.69 9.78 -18.26
N ARG A 65 6.77 9.04 -18.51
CA ARG A 65 7.29 8.72 -19.84
C ARG A 65 7.36 7.21 -20.05
N PRO A 66 7.06 6.72 -21.26
CA PRO A 66 7.26 5.32 -21.58
C PRO A 66 8.75 4.97 -21.53
N LEU A 67 9.06 3.70 -21.24
CA LEU A 67 10.44 3.24 -21.23
C LEU A 67 11.09 3.43 -22.61
N PRO A 68 12.35 3.91 -22.67
CA PRO A 68 13.10 4.05 -23.91
C PRO A 68 13.66 2.67 -24.31
N VAL A 69 12.77 1.74 -24.62
CA VAL A 69 13.11 0.41 -25.15
C VAL A 69 12.59 0.30 -26.59
N PRO A 70 13.33 -0.36 -27.49
CA PRO A 70 12.83 -0.64 -28.83
C PRO A 70 11.50 -1.40 -28.70
N LYS A 71 10.44 -0.91 -29.35
CA LYS A 71 9.15 -1.61 -29.45
C LYS A 71 9.39 -2.96 -30.11
N ALA A 72 9.66 -4.00 -29.33
CA ALA A 72 9.54 -5.36 -29.79
C ALA A 72 8.05 -5.61 -30.01
N THR A 73 7.72 -6.02 -31.23
CA THR A 73 6.42 -6.47 -31.72
C THR A 73 5.71 -7.34 -30.67
N PRO A 74 4.36 -7.32 -30.56
CA PRO A 74 3.65 -8.09 -29.54
C PRO A 74 3.88 -9.60 -29.76
N GLY A 75 4.85 -10.15 -29.04
CA GLY A 75 5.10 -11.58 -28.96
C GLY A 75 4.06 -12.28 -28.08
N PRO A 76 3.90 -13.61 -28.23
CA PRO A 76 2.81 -14.35 -27.60
C PRO A 76 2.82 -14.18 -26.07
N ARG A 77 1.68 -13.72 -25.55
CA ARG A 77 1.39 -13.60 -24.13
C ARG A 77 1.73 -14.90 -23.41
N ALA A 78 2.74 -14.87 -22.55
CA ALA A 78 3.11 -16.00 -21.71
C ALA A 78 1.89 -16.46 -20.87
N PRO A 79 1.68 -17.77 -20.68
CA PRO A 79 0.52 -18.29 -19.98
C PRO A 79 0.48 -17.78 -18.54
N ARG A 80 -0.69 -17.29 -18.16
CA ARG A 80 -1.05 -16.84 -16.83
C ARG A 80 -0.96 -18.04 -15.89
N ARG A 81 0.21 -18.31 -15.31
CA ARG A 81 0.35 -19.28 -14.21
C ARG A 81 -0.41 -18.70 -13.02
N THR A 82 -1.49 -19.37 -12.68
CA THR A 82 -2.25 -19.23 -11.43
C THR A 82 -1.31 -19.43 -10.25
N ALA A 83 -0.76 -18.33 -9.74
CA ALA A 83 -0.22 -18.30 -8.39
C ALA A 83 -1.38 -18.54 -7.41
N PRO A 84 -1.13 -19.22 -6.27
CA PRO A 84 -2.10 -19.30 -5.18
C PRO A 84 -2.61 -17.90 -4.85
N ALA A 85 -3.92 -17.76 -4.67
CA ALA A 85 -4.54 -16.49 -4.38
C ALA A 85 -3.87 -15.83 -3.17
N GLU A 86 -3.04 -14.83 -3.43
CA GLU A 86 -2.80 -13.72 -2.50
C GLU A 86 -4.19 -13.28 -2.02
N PRO A 87 -4.43 -13.15 -0.69
CA PRO A 87 -5.75 -12.86 -0.20
C PRO A 87 -6.22 -11.56 -0.85
N LYS A 88 -7.17 -11.69 -1.78
CA LYS A 88 -7.88 -10.56 -2.37
C LYS A 88 -8.37 -9.71 -1.21
N PRO A 89 -8.27 -8.37 -1.26
CA PRO A 89 -9.15 -7.55 -0.46
C PRO A 89 -10.57 -8.00 -0.84
N ARG A 90 -11.25 -8.69 0.07
CA ARG A 90 -12.65 -9.07 -0.11
C ARG A 90 -13.42 -7.76 -0.31
N ALA A 91 -14.10 -7.63 -1.44
CA ALA A 91 -15.21 -6.68 -1.53
C ALA A 91 -16.18 -7.00 -0.37
N PRO A 92 -16.74 -5.97 0.30
CA PRO A 92 -17.32 -6.12 1.62
C PRO A 92 -18.74 -6.69 1.51
N ALA A 93 -18.87 -8.00 1.52
CA ALA A 93 -20.10 -8.64 2.00
C ALA A 93 -19.96 -8.78 3.52
N ASP A 94 -20.75 -8.00 4.26
CA ASP A 94 -20.84 -7.95 5.72
C ASP A 94 -19.56 -7.55 6.48
N ARG A 95 -19.19 -6.26 6.42
CA ARG A 95 -18.36 -5.63 7.46
C ARG A 95 -19.27 -5.06 8.55
N THR A 96 -19.81 -5.93 9.39
CA THR A 96 -20.44 -5.52 10.65
C THR A 96 -19.38 -5.06 11.65
N SER A 97 -19.73 -4.09 12.49
CA SER A 97 -18.90 -3.57 13.58
C SER A 97 -18.56 -4.69 14.56
N GLY A 98 -17.35 -5.25 14.44
CA GLY A 98 -16.77 -6.15 15.43
C GLY A 98 -15.93 -5.39 16.46
N PRO A 99 -15.55 -6.02 17.59
CA PRO A 99 -14.61 -5.41 18.54
C PRO A 99 -13.30 -5.07 17.80
N GLY A 100 -12.93 -3.78 17.79
CA GLY A 100 -11.76 -3.29 17.06
C GLY A 100 -12.00 -2.84 15.61
N SER A 101 -13.25 -2.79 15.14
CA SER A 101 -13.60 -2.25 13.82
C SER A 101 -14.74 -1.24 13.88
N ALA A 102 -14.64 -0.18 13.09
CA ALA A 102 -15.65 0.88 13.01
C ALA A 102 -15.86 1.34 11.56
N GLY A 103 -17.11 1.48 11.16
CA GLY A 103 -17.48 1.99 9.83
C GLY A 103 -18.02 3.41 9.89
N ALA A 104 -17.70 4.23 8.89
CA ALA A 104 -18.24 5.57 8.73
C ALA A 104 -18.67 5.83 7.28
N VAL A 105 -19.83 6.49 7.09
CA VAL A 105 -20.28 6.95 5.76
C VAL A 105 -20.10 8.47 5.70
N VAL A 106 -19.43 8.96 4.65
CA VAL A 106 -19.00 10.37 4.51
C VAL A 106 -19.75 11.08 3.35
N GLY A 107 -20.87 10.50 2.93
CA GLY A 107 -21.73 11.01 1.86
C GLY A 107 -21.12 10.88 0.46
N ARG A 108 -21.63 11.68 -0.49
CA ARG A 108 -21.36 11.57 -1.94
C ARG A 108 -20.01 12.14 -2.42
N ARG A 109 -19.08 12.47 -1.52
CA ARG A 109 -17.73 12.96 -1.90
C ARG A 109 -16.96 11.88 -2.65
N SER A 110 -15.96 12.26 -3.46
CA SER A 110 -15.12 11.26 -4.12
C SER A 110 -14.24 10.53 -3.09
N PRO A 111 -13.97 9.22 -3.26
CA PRO A 111 -13.07 8.47 -2.38
C PRO A 111 -11.69 9.13 -2.21
N GLU A 112 -11.14 9.71 -3.28
CA GLU A 112 -9.84 10.38 -3.28
C GLU A 112 -9.86 11.68 -2.48
N GLU A 113 -10.98 12.43 -2.50
CA GLU A 113 -11.16 13.60 -1.67
C GLU A 113 -11.23 13.21 -0.19
N VAL A 114 -12.04 12.21 0.14
CA VAL A 114 -12.16 11.70 1.51
C VAL A 114 -10.82 11.18 2.02
N PHE A 115 -10.09 10.42 1.19
CA PHE A 115 -8.75 9.92 1.50
C PHE A 115 -7.76 11.06 1.77
N ARG A 116 -7.76 12.11 0.95
CA ARG A 116 -6.89 13.28 1.13
C ARG A 116 -7.17 14.00 2.44
N ARG A 117 -8.45 14.20 2.78
CA ARG A 117 -8.88 14.82 4.05
C ARG A 117 -8.52 13.94 5.24
N LEU A 118 -8.73 12.62 5.13
CA LEU A 118 -8.38 11.66 6.17
C LEU A 118 -6.87 11.66 6.46
N ARG A 119 -6.05 11.69 5.41
CA ARG A 119 -4.60 11.84 5.54
C ARG A 119 -4.20 13.15 6.23
N ALA A 120 -4.89 14.25 5.92
CA ALA A 120 -4.65 15.55 6.57
C ALA A 120 -5.08 15.55 8.05
N ALA A 121 -6.09 14.75 8.40
CA ALA A 121 -6.58 14.58 9.77
C ALA A 121 -5.73 13.64 10.63
N ALA A 122 -4.91 12.77 10.02
CA ALA A 122 -4.12 11.75 10.73
C ALA A 122 -3.28 12.28 11.90
N PRO A 123 -2.60 13.44 11.82
CA PRO A 123 -1.83 14.01 12.94
C PRO A 123 -2.65 14.29 14.21
N ALA A 124 -3.98 14.37 14.12
CA ALA A 124 -4.83 14.60 15.29
C ALA A 124 -4.93 13.38 16.22
N VAL A 125 -4.57 12.19 15.74
CA VAL A 125 -4.68 10.93 16.49
C VAL A 125 -3.39 10.13 16.56
N GLY A 126 -2.40 10.44 15.71
CA GLY A 126 -1.13 9.74 15.72
C GLY A 126 -0.26 10.06 14.49
N ASN A 127 0.74 9.20 14.26
CA ASN A 127 1.71 9.37 13.18
C ASN A 127 1.38 8.45 12.00
N LEU A 128 1.53 8.96 10.77
CA LEU A 128 1.37 8.14 9.56
C LEU A 128 2.52 7.14 9.45
N SER A 129 2.21 5.85 9.55
CA SER A 129 3.16 4.75 9.35
C SER A 129 3.10 4.20 7.92
N GLY A 130 1.97 4.37 7.23
CA GLY A 130 1.80 3.89 5.86
C GLY A 130 0.69 4.62 5.10
N VAL A 131 0.90 4.83 3.81
CA VAL A 131 -0.08 5.47 2.92
C VAL A 131 -0.04 4.75 1.58
N ASP A 132 -1.18 4.23 1.15
CA ASP A 132 -1.36 3.67 -0.19
C ASP A 132 -2.50 4.39 -0.92
N PRO A 133 -2.19 5.37 -1.79
CA PRO A 133 -3.20 6.11 -2.53
C PRO A 133 -3.86 5.29 -3.66
N GLU A 134 -3.31 4.13 -4.03
CA GLU A 134 -3.90 3.27 -5.08
C GLU A 134 -5.06 2.46 -4.50
N THR A 135 -4.91 1.98 -3.26
CA THR A 135 -5.96 1.24 -2.53
C THR A 135 -6.77 2.14 -1.59
N LEU A 136 -6.46 3.44 -1.55
CA LEU A 136 -7.02 4.42 -0.62
C LEU A 136 -6.95 3.97 0.84
N THR A 137 -5.80 3.41 1.20
CA THR A 137 -5.53 2.83 2.51
C THR A 137 -4.53 3.70 3.27
N LEU A 138 -4.79 3.93 4.56
CA LEU A 138 -3.98 4.72 5.45
C LEU A 138 -3.67 3.90 6.71
N GLN A 139 -2.42 3.92 7.14
CA GLN A 139 -1.99 3.32 8.40
C GLN A 139 -1.47 4.42 9.32
N ILE A 140 -1.98 4.44 10.54
CA ILE A 140 -1.65 5.41 11.56
C ILE A 140 -1.19 4.65 12.81
N LEU A 141 0.01 4.95 13.28
CA LEU A 141 0.46 4.58 14.61
C LEU A 141 -0.19 5.52 15.61
N VAL A 142 -1.14 4.99 16.37
CA VAL A 142 -1.91 5.72 17.39
C VAL A 142 -1.20 5.62 18.72
N GLU A 143 -0.90 6.78 19.30
CA GLU A 143 -0.29 6.92 20.61
C GLU A 143 -1.21 7.80 21.46
N VAL A 144 -1.90 7.18 22.43
CA VAL A 144 -2.76 7.88 23.38
C VAL A 144 -2.11 7.83 24.75
N ALA A 145 -1.99 8.98 25.41
CA ALA A 145 -1.41 9.06 26.76
C ALA A 145 -2.16 8.11 27.71
N GLY A 146 -1.42 7.19 28.34
CA GLY A 146 -1.98 6.19 29.26
C GLY A 146 -2.56 4.94 28.60
N ALA A 147 -2.47 4.80 27.28
CA ALA A 147 -2.84 3.57 26.56
C ALA A 147 -1.65 2.99 25.78
N PRO A 148 -1.63 1.67 25.54
CA PRO A 148 -0.62 1.06 24.67
C PRO A 148 -0.69 1.58 23.23
N PRO A 149 0.44 1.57 22.49
CA PRO A 149 0.45 1.92 21.08
C PRO A 149 -0.39 0.93 20.28
N ALA A 150 -1.12 1.45 19.29
CA ALA A 150 -1.96 0.66 18.41
C ALA A 150 -1.84 1.11 16.97
N GLN A 151 -2.01 0.18 16.04
CA GLN A 151 -2.04 0.46 14.61
C GLN A 151 -3.48 0.59 14.13
N LEU A 152 -3.83 1.76 13.61
CA LEU A 152 -5.11 2.00 12.96
C LEU A 152 -4.95 1.89 11.44
N LEU A 153 -5.68 0.97 10.84
CA LEU A 153 -5.90 0.87 9.40
C LEU A 153 -7.19 1.61 9.04
N ALA A 154 -7.14 2.47 8.05
CA ALA A 154 -8.31 3.10 7.45
C ALA A 154 -8.36 2.83 5.95
N GLU A 155 -9.45 2.25 5.47
CA GLU A 155 -9.69 1.93 4.07
C GLU A 155 -10.87 2.77 3.56
N VAL A 156 -10.65 3.59 2.55
CA VAL A 156 -11.71 4.38 1.90
C VAL A 156 -12.22 3.64 0.67
N TYR A 157 -13.53 3.49 0.54
CA TYR A 157 -14.13 2.79 -0.59
C TYR A 157 -15.49 3.38 -0.97
N ARG A 158 -15.93 3.11 -2.20
CA ARG A 158 -17.28 3.44 -2.65
C ARG A 158 -18.26 2.41 -2.08
N ARG A 159 -19.33 2.88 -1.44
CA ARG A 159 -20.48 2.08 -1.02
C ARG A 159 -21.71 2.65 -1.71
N ASP A 160 -22.15 1.98 -2.77
CA ASP A 160 -23.23 2.47 -3.63
C ASP A 160 -22.93 3.88 -4.17
N GLU A 161 -23.79 4.86 -3.89
CA GLU A 161 -23.58 6.25 -4.28
C GLU A 161 -22.69 7.03 -3.31
N ASP A 162 -22.46 6.52 -2.10
CA ASP A 162 -21.71 7.19 -1.04
C ASP A 162 -20.27 6.68 -0.95
N THR A 163 -19.43 7.47 -0.28
CA THR A 163 -18.10 7.05 0.14
C THR A 163 -18.14 6.64 1.60
N ALA A 164 -17.54 5.50 1.90
CA ALA A 164 -17.42 4.95 3.24
C ALA A 164 -15.95 4.74 3.61
N ILE A 165 -15.70 4.70 4.92
CA ILE A 165 -14.41 4.38 5.50
C ILE A 165 -14.61 3.20 6.44
N MET A 166 -13.75 2.19 6.31
CA MET A 166 -13.61 1.13 7.31
C MET A 166 -12.35 1.39 8.12
N PHE A 167 -12.50 1.36 9.44
CA PHE A 167 -11.40 1.46 10.39
C PHE A 167 -11.23 0.12 11.09
N THR A 168 -9.98 -0.30 11.24
CA THR A 168 -9.58 -1.45 12.05
C THR A 168 -8.44 -1.03 12.95
N LEU A 169 -8.53 -1.30 14.25
CA LEU A 169 -7.50 -0.97 15.22
C LEU A 169 -6.92 -2.27 15.81
N GLU A 170 -5.60 -2.37 15.77
CA GLU A 170 -4.85 -3.49 16.32
C GLU A 170 -3.89 -2.99 17.41
N SER A 171 -3.94 -3.56 18.62
CA SER A 171 -2.96 -3.26 19.66
C SER A 171 -1.60 -3.85 19.27
N LEU A 172 -0.53 -3.07 19.42
CA LEU A 172 0.84 -3.58 19.19
C LEU A 172 1.41 -4.27 20.43
N THR A 173 0.59 -4.44 21.46
CA THR A 173 0.96 -5.07 22.73
C THR A 173 -0.08 -6.10 23.16
N ALA A 174 0.22 -6.88 24.19
CA ALA A 174 -0.74 -7.81 24.79
C ALA A 174 -1.89 -7.10 25.57
N ALA A 175 -1.75 -5.81 25.86
CA ALA A 175 -2.78 -5.03 26.54
C ALA A 175 -3.84 -4.54 25.53
N PRO A 176 -5.10 -4.37 25.97
CA PRO A 176 -6.16 -3.86 25.10
C PRO A 176 -5.79 -2.46 24.58
N GLY A 177 -5.99 -2.26 23.27
CA GLY A 177 -5.74 -0.98 22.63
C GLY A 177 -6.73 0.11 23.08
N PRO A 178 -6.44 1.38 22.75
CA PRO A 178 -7.37 2.49 23.01
C PRO A 178 -8.72 2.27 22.32
N PRO A 179 -9.81 2.88 22.81
CA PRO A 179 -11.14 2.73 22.22
C PRO A 179 -11.17 3.32 20.80
N ILE A 180 -11.46 2.47 19.81
CA ILE A 180 -11.46 2.83 18.38
C ILE A 180 -12.47 3.94 18.08
N GLU A 181 -13.60 3.97 18.77
CA GLU A 181 -14.68 4.94 18.56
C GLU A 181 -14.23 6.36 18.85
N ALA A 182 -13.42 6.56 19.89
CA ALA A 182 -12.87 7.87 20.25
C ALA A 182 -11.88 8.38 19.18
N ILE A 183 -11.06 7.46 18.65
CA ILE A 183 -10.08 7.76 17.60
C ILE A 183 -10.81 8.12 16.30
N VAL A 184 -11.77 7.30 15.88
CA VAL A 184 -12.57 7.51 14.67
C VAL A 184 -13.35 8.82 14.78
N LYS A 185 -13.99 9.10 15.92
CA LYS A 185 -14.71 10.37 16.12
C LYS A 185 -13.80 11.59 15.92
N ARG A 186 -12.55 11.54 16.41
CA ARG A 186 -11.57 12.62 16.22
C ARG A 186 -11.15 12.78 14.75
N LEU A 187 -10.95 11.67 14.03
CA LEU A 187 -10.64 11.71 12.59
C LEU A 187 -11.80 12.26 11.77
N LEU A 188 -13.03 11.82 12.04
CA LEU A 188 -14.22 12.25 11.32
C LEU A 188 -14.57 13.72 11.57
N ALA A 189 -14.26 14.28 12.75
CA ALA A 189 -14.47 15.69 13.05
C ALA A 189 -13.64 16.64 12.15
N ALA A 190 -12.61 16.11 11.47
CA ALA A 190 -11.74 16.87 10.57
C ALA A 190 -12.01 16.61 9.07
N LEU A 191 -13.02 15.81 8.73
CA LEU A 191 -13.44 15.52 7.34
C LEU A 191 -14.49 16.50 6.84
#